data_AF-A0A9E2ENC1-F1
#
_entry.id   AF-A0A9E2ENC1-F1
#
_cell.length_a   1.000
_cell.length_b   1.000
_cell.length_c   1.000
_cell.angle_alpha   90.00
_cell.angle_beta   90.00
_cell.angle_gamma   90.00
#
_symmetry.space_group_name_H-M   'P 1'
#
loop_
_entity.id
_entity.type
_entity.pdbx_description
1 polymer ?
#
loop_
_entity_poly.entity_id
_entity_poly.type
_entity_poly.pdbx_seq_one_letter_code
_entity_poly.pdbx_strand_id
1 'polypeptide(L)'
;WNDANNALVGNGVSMVTLYYLRRFLKFFQTVLSNSERKEVSISAELLDFFEIIKNTFSNHSNLLNSEVSDTDRKVIVDGLGQAGSAYREQIYNNGFSGNKQAIALQIISQFVDDCLKALEQSIRVNKREDNLYHAYNLLTIENEKEISISYLSEMLEGQVAVLSSGYLSGEEALQVLDAMKKSALFRDDQYSYLLYPNKQLPGFLEKNTIDGDTIQQSELLKTLDQSGIAAILDKDIHGNYHFNGNFKNANDVEAALDDLANSEMADLVAKDRSLVLQIFEDTFNHKAFTGRSGTFYGYEGLGSIYWHMVSKLQLAVQECCLKAIAEKENEEVIGRLLEHYYEINEGIGVHKSPSLYGAFPTDPYSHTPAGKGAQQPGMTGQVKEDILSRYGELGIFVKQGRLYFDPCLLRKNEFLQESKLFDYVDVNSAKQQIQIDQGSLCFTYCQVPVIYQLADNEGVEVIYKNNDSKKLETLILDAETSNQIFQRTGVVSRIMVQVKESELR
;
A
#
# COMPACT_ATOMS: atom_id res chain seq x y z
N TRP A 1 7.85 2.01 0.92
CA TRP A 1 7.49 0.96 1.90
C TRP A 1 8.29 -0.30 1.61
N ASN A 2 8.25 -0.81 0.38
CA ASN A 2 9.08 -1.93 -0.03
C ASN A 2 10.51 -1.49 -0.41
N ASP A 3 11.48 -1.65 0.48
CA ASP A 3 12.89 -1.34 0.20
C ASP A 3 13.53 -2.32 -0.79
N ALA A 4 12.97 -3.52 -0.96
CA ALA A 4 13.46 -4.48 -1.94
C ALA A 4 13.19 -4.07 -3.39
N ASN A 5 12.31 -3.10 -3.63
CA ASN A 5 12.05 -2.48 -4.93
C ASN A 5 12.71 -1.08 -5.08
N ASN A 6 13.84 -0.86 -4.41
CA ASN A 6 14.51 0.45 -4.39
C ASN A 6 15.04 0.92 -5.75
N ALA A 7 15.26 0.06 -6.73
CA ALA A 7 15.71 0.46 -8.07
C ALA A 7 14.61 1.12 -8.90
N LEU A 8 13.36 1.11 -8.42
CA LEU A 8 12.29 1.93 -8.99
C LEU A 8 12.51 3.44 -8.77
N VAL A 9 13.39 3.84 -7.84
CA VAL A 9 13.71 5.26 -7.65
C VAL A 9 14.40 5.80 -8.90
N GLY A 10 13.78 6.77 -9.56
CA GLY A 10 14.18 7.28 -10.87
C GLY A 10 12.98 7.28 -11.80
N ASN A 11 12.81 6.18 -12.55
CA ASN A 11 11.73 6.04 -13.54
C ASN A 11 10.43 5.47 -12.97
N GLY A 12 10.42 4.94 -11.74
CA GLY A 12 9.24 4.37 -11.12
C GLY A 12 8.23 5.43 -10.68
N VAL A 13 6.95 5.19 -10.96
CA VAL A 13 5.83 6.07 -10.58
C VAL A 13 4.85 5.30 -9.69
N SER A 14 4.48 5.91 -8.57
CA SER A 14 3.70 5.25 -7.51
C SER A 14 2.20 5.50 -7.65
N MET A 15 1.45 4.51 -8.14
CA MET A 15 0.00 4.50 -8.06
C MET A 15 -0.48 4.27 -6.62
N VAL A 16 0.29 3.51 -5.82
CA VAL A 16 0.07 3.33 -4.37
C VAL A 16 -0.13 4.68 -3.68
N THR A 17 0.79 5.63 -3.90
CA THR A 17 0.72 6.97 -3.32
C THR A 17 -0.48 7.74 -3.87
N LEU A 18 -0.79 7.58 -5.16
CA LEU A 18 -1.93 8.22 -5.81
C LEU A 18 -3.27 7.79 -5.19
N TYR A 19 -3.45 6.50 -4.91
CA TYR A 19 -4.65 5.97 -4.24
C TYR A 19 -4.85 6.58 -2.85
N TYR A 20 -3.78 6.69 -2.06
CA TYR A 20 -3.84 7.35 -0.75
C TYR A 20 -4.01 8.87 -0.84
N LEU A 21 -3.42 9.51 -1.86
CA LEU A 21 -3.60 10.94 -2.11
C LEU A 21 -5.06 11.25 -2.45
N ARG A 22 -5.74 10.37 -3.20
CA ARG A 22 -7.19 10.48 -3.43
C ARG A 22 -7.96 10.45 -2.12
N ARG A 23 -7.68 9.49 -1.22
CA ARG A 23 -8.31 9.43 0.12
C ARG A 23 -8.05 10.72 0.91
N PHE A 24 -6.81 11.21 0.89
CA PHE A 24 -6.40 12.43 1.59
C PHE A 24 -7.14 13.67 1.06
N LEU A 25 -7.19 13.87 -0.26
CA LEU A 25 -7.89 15.00 -0.85
C LEU A 25 -9.40 14.91 -0.63
N LYS A 26 -9.98 13.70 -0.63
CA LYS A 26 -11.40 13.52 -0.29
C LYS A 26 -11.69 13.90 1.16
N PHE A 27 -10.83 13.52 2.09
CA PHE A 27 -10.90 13.97 3.49
C PHE A 27 -10.75 15.50 3.58
N PHE A 28 -9.76 16.07 2.89
CA PHE A 28 -9.49 17.50 2.93
C PHE A 28 -10.64 18.33 2.33
N GLN A 29 -11.30 17.82 1.28
CA GLN A 29 -12.52 18.41 0.73
C GLN A 29 -13.61 18.57 1.82
N THR A 30 -13.80 17.55 2.67
CA THR A 30 -14.72 17.64 3.82
C THR A 30 -14.26 18.64 4.88
N VAL A 31 -12.95 18.76 5.13
CA VAL A 31 -12.40 19.78 6.04
C VAL A 31 -12.69 21.18 5.52
N LEU A 32 -12.49 21.42 4.22
CA LEU A 32 -12.78 22.71 3.59
C LEU A 32 -14.27 23.04 3.61
N SER A 33 -15.15 22.09 3.29
CA SER A 33 -16.60 22.31 3.26
C SER A 33 -17.18 22.62 4.63
N ASN A 34 -16.57 22.10 5.70
CA ASN A 34 -17.01 22.33 7.08
C ASN A 34 -16.34 23.55 7.73
N SER A 35 -15.48 24.28 7.00
CA SER A 35 -14.81 25.46 7.53
C SER A 35 -15.72 26.69 7.45
N GLU A 36 -15.79 27.47 8.52
CA GLU A 36 -16.45 28.77 8.52
C GLU A 36 -15.57 29.89 7.94
N ARG A 37 -14.29 29.60 7.65
CA ARG A 37 -13.35 30.58 7.09
C ARG A 37 -13.67 30.85 5.62
N LYS A 38 -13.51 32.10 5.19
CA LYS A 38 -13.64 32.49 3.77
C LYS A 38 -12.31 32.51 3.03
N GLU A 39 -11.24 32.80 3.74
CA GLU A 39 -9.88 32.92 3.22
C GLU A 39 -8.84 32.48 4.26
N VAL A 40 -7.64 32.18 3.78
CA VAL A 40 -6.44 31.92 4.60
C VAL A 40 -5.27 32.70 4.04
N SER A 41 -4.27 32.99 4.88
CA SER A 41 -3.04 33.65 4.44
C SER A 41 -1.91 32.65 4.28
N ILE A 42 -1.31 32.61 3.10
CA ILE A 42 -0.15 31.78 2.76
C ILE A 42 1.04 32.66 2.33
N SER A 43 2.26 32.14 2.33
CA SER A 43 3.43 32.87 1.84
C SER A 43 3.23 33.32 0.39
N ALA A 44 3.67 34.53 0.04
CA ALA A 44 3.53 35.06 -1.32
C ALA A 44 4.13 34.10 -2.37
N GLU A 45 5.29 33.52 -2.08
CA GLU A 45 5.99 32.59 -2.96
C GLU A 45 5.21 31.28 -3.17
N LEU A 46 4.46 30.84 -2.15
CA LEU A 46 3.61 29.65 -2.25
C LEU A 46 2.34 29.93 -3.07
N LEU A 47 1.81 31.15 -3.01
CA LEU A 47 0.66 31.55 -3.82
C LEU A 47 1.02 31.52 -5.31
N ASP A 48 2.18 32.08 -5.69
CA ASP A 48 2.65 32.05 -7.08
C ASP A 48 2.78 30.61 -7.60
N PHE A 49 3.36 29.73 -6.79
CA PHE A 49 3.47 28.30 -7.11
C PHE A 49 2.08 27.65 -7.28
N PHE A 50 1.19 27.90 -6.33
CA PHE A 50 -0.18 27.37 -6.35
C PHE A 50 -0.94 27.81 -7.60
N GLU A 51 -0.83 29.07 -8.01
CA GLU A 51 -1.53 29.59 -9.19
C GLU A 51 -1.05 28.91 -10.48
N ILE A 52 0.25 28.67 -10.63
CA ILE A 52 0.79 27.98 -11.81
C ILE A 52 0.31 26.52 -11.87
N ILE A 53 0.34 25.80 -10.74
CA ILE A 53 -0.19 24.43 -10.67
C ILE A 53 -1.69 24.41 -11.01
N LYS A 54 -2.47 25.28 -10.37
CA LYS A 54 -3.92 25.38 -10.60
C LYS A 54 -4.22 25.64 -12.08
N ASN A 55 -3.51 26.58 -12.70
CA ASN A 55 -3.69 26.91 -14.11
C ASN A 55 -3.29 25.76 -15.03
N THR A 56 -2.27 24.99 -14.66
CA THR A 56 -1.86 23.79 -15.40
C THR A 56 -3.01 22.77 -15.46
N PHE A 57 -3.67 22.50 -14.33
CA PHE A 57 -4.84 21.60 -14.33
C PHE A 57 -6.05 22.19 -15.07
N SER A 58 -6.37 23.47 -14.88
CA SER A 58 -7.54 24.08 -15.53
C SER A 58 -7.41 24.10 -17.05
N ASN A 59 -6.22 24.38 -17.57
CA ASN A 59 -5.95 24.44 -19.01
C ASN A 59 -6.03 23.06 -19.69
N HIS A 60 -5.88 21.98 -18.91
CA HIS A 60 -5.94 20.60 -19.37
C HIS A 60 -7.18 19.86 -18.86
N SER A 61 -8.19 20.59 -18.38
CA SER A 61 -9.41 20.02 -17.79
C SER A 61 -10.19 19.09 -18.72
N ASN A 62 -10.12 19.33 -20.03
CA ASN A 62 -10.74 18.46 -21.04
C ASN A 62 -10.11 17.06 -21.09
N LEU A 63 -8.83 16.91 -20.71
CA LEU A 63 -8.10 15.65 -20.70
C LEU A 63 -8.41 14.82 -19.44
N LEU A 64 -9.12 15.38 -18.45
CA LEU A 64 -9.50 14.69 -17.23
C LEU A 64 -10.61 13.64 -17.43
N ASN A 65 -11.25 13.63 -18.62
CA ASN A 65 -12.35 12.73 -18.95
C ASN A 65 -12.05 11.79 -20.12
N SER A 66 -10.83 11.82 -20.67
CA SER A 66 -10.40 10.98 -21.79
C SER A 66 -9.08 10.27 -21.47
N GLU A 67 -8.59 9.44 -22.39
CA GLU A 67 -7.19 9.01 -22.35
C GLU A 67 -6.28 10.22 -22.55
N VAL A 68 -5.14 10.21 -21.83
CA VAL A 68 -4.11 11.25 -21.90
C VAL A 68 -2.99 10.72 -22.76
N SER A 69 -2.73 11.38 -23.90
CA SER A 69 -1.66 11.02 -24.81
C SER A 69 -0.28 11.22 -24.16
N ASP A 70 0.75 10.57 -24.69
CA ASP A 70 2.12 10.71 -24.16
C ASP A 70 2.66 12.14 -24.34
N THR A 71 2.22 12.84 -25.39
CA THR A 71 2.52 14.26 -25.58
C THR A 71 1.86 15.12 -24.51
N ASP A 72 0.56 14.93 -24.26
CA ASP A 72 -0.17 15.70 -23.25
C ASP A 72 0.37 15.42 -21.84
N ARG A 73 0.75 14.17 -21.57
CA ARG A 73 1.38 13.76 -20.31
C ARG A 73 2.67 14.54 -20.06
N LYS A 74 3.53 14.67 -21.08
CA LYS A 74 4.75 15.47 -21.00
C LYS A 74 4.46 16.94 -20.72
N VAL A 75 3.48 17.53 -21.41
CA VAL A 75 3.08 18.93 -21.18
C VAL A 75 2.64 19.17 -19.74
N ILE A 76 1.81 18.28 -19.18
CA ILE A 76 1.34 18.39 -17.80
C ILE A 76 2.49 18.21 -16.81
N VAL A 77 3.32 17.18 -16.99
CA VAL A 77 4.47 16.90 -16.11
C VAL A 77 5.46 18.07 -16.11
N ASP A 78 5.78 18.64 -17.28
CA ASP A 78 6.66 19.80 -17.38
C ASP A 78 6.06 21.01 -16.68
N GLY A 79 4.77 21.31 -16.89
CA GLY A 79 4.10 22.43 -16.26
C GLY A 79 4.12 22.35 -14.73
N LEU A 80 3.85 21.17 -14.16
CA LEU A 80 3.90 20.93 -12.72
C LEU A 80 5.34 20.94 -12.18
N GLY A 81 6.25 20.27 -12.89
CA GLY A 81 7.65 20.11 -12.49
C GLY A 81 8.41 21.44 -12.50
N GLN A 82 8.25 22.24 -13.56
CA GLN A 82 8.88 23.56 -13.69
C GLN A 82 8.34 24.53 -12.63
N ALA A 83 7.03 24.52 -12.36
CA ALA A 83 6.45 25.33 -11.28
C ALA A 83 7.08 24.99 -9.92
N GLY A 84 7.24 23.70 -9.63
CA GLY A 84 7.91 23.24 -8.41
C GLY A 84 9.39 23.62 -8.38
N SER A 85 10.07 23.67 -9.53
CA SER A 85 11.47 24.09 -9.66
C SER A 85 11.65 25.55 -9.34
N ALA A 86 10.86 26.41 -9.98
CA ALA A 86 10.88 27.84 -9.73
C ALA A 86 10.61 28.16 -8.26
N TYR A 87 9.61 27.51 -7.65
CA TYR A 87 9.28 27.70 -6.24
C TYR A 87 10.46 27.35 -5.31
N ARG A 88 11.03 26.15 -5.44
CA ARG A 88 12.10 25.72 -4.54
C ARG A 88 13.40 26.49 -4.76
N GLU A 89 13.74 26.82 -6.02
CA GLU A 89 14.92 27.63 -6.33
C GLU A 89 14.82 29.04 -5.75
N GLN A 90 13.63 29.66 -5.83
CA GLN A 90 13.38 30.95 -5.19
C GLN A 90 13.66 30.87 -3.68
N ILE A 91 13.17 29.84 -3.00
CA ILE A 91 13.37 29.68 -1.55
C ILE A 91 14.82 29.31 -1.21
N TYR A 92 15.48 28.45 -1.98
CA TYR A 92 16.88 28.07 -1.72
C TYR A 92 17.84 29.25 -1.85
N ASN A 93 17.62 30.12 -2.84
CA ASN A 93 18.51 31.25 -3.11
C ASN A 93 18.21 32.46 -2.23
N ASN A 94 16.93 32.73 -1.94
CA ASN A 94 16.49 33.99 -1.34
C ASN A 94 15.79 33.83 0.02
N GLY A 95 15.46 32.60 0.42
CA GLY A 95 14.61 32.34 1.58
C GLY A 95 13.18 32.83 1.38
N PHE A 96 12.40 32.83 2.46
CA PHE A 96 11.06 33.42 2.46
C PHE A 96 11.15 34.93 2.69
N SER A 97 10.41 35.72 1.91
CA SER A 97 10.30 37.18 2.11
C SER A 97 9.62 37.56 3.44
N GLY A 98 8.86 36.64 4.03
CA GLY A 98 7.98 36.89 5.18
C GLY A 98 6.62 37.49 4.81
N ASN A 99 6.42 37.86 3.55
CA ASN A 99 5.15 38.38 3.06
C ASN A 99 4.13 37.26 2.92
N LYS A 100 2.88 37.53 3.33
CA LYS A 100 1.76 36.62 3.16
C LYS A 100 0.66 37.28 2.35
N GLN A 101 -0.04 36.48 1.56
CA GLN A 101 -1.18 36.90 0.75
C GLN A 101 -2.40 36.05 1.09
N ALA A 102 -3.57 36.68 1.05
CA ALA A 102 -4.85 36.00 1.26
C ALA A 102 -5.25 35.21 0.02
N ILE A 103 -5.74 34.00 0.23
CA ILE A 103 -6.35 33.15 -0.79
C ILE A 103 -7.72 32.69 -0.31
N ALA A 104 -8.74 32.83 -1.18
CA ALA A 104 -10.09 32.39 -0.87
C ALA A 104 -10.17 30.86 -0.78
N LEU A 105 -10.85 30.34 0.24
CA LEU A 105 -11.04 28.89 0.43
C LEU A 105 -11.75 28.26 -0.77
N GLN A 106 -12.67 28.99 -1.41
CA GLN A 106 -13.37 28.53 -2.61
C GLN A 106 -12.40 28.17 -3.76
N ILE A 107 -11.28 28.90 -3.89
CA ILE A 107 -10.26 28.63 -4.92
C ILE A 107 -9.51 27.34 -4.58
N ILE A 108 -9.20 27.13 -3.29
CA ILE A 108 -8.57 25.90 -2.81
C ILE A 108 -9.50 24.70 -3.01
N SER A 109 -10.78 24.83 -2.67
CA SER A 109 -11.78 23.79 -2.88
C SER A 109 -11.90 23.40 -4.36
N GLN A 110 -11.99 24.38 -5.26
CA GLN A 110 -12.04 24.11 -6.70
C GLN A 110 -10.77 23.38 -7.20
N PHE A 111 -9.60 23.79 -6.71
CA PHE A 111 -8.34 23.11 -7.03
C PHE A 111 -8.32 21.65 -6.54
N VAL A 112 -8.82 21.40 -5.32
CA VAL A 112 -8.95 20.04 -4.78
C VAL A 112 -9.90 19.19 -5.64
N ASP A 113 -11.01 19.75 -6.10
CA ASP A 113 -11.96 19.07 -6.98
C ASP A 113 -11.33 18.67 -8.32
N ASP A 114 -10.54 19.57 -8.91
CA ASP A 114 -9.86 19.30 -10.18
C ASP A 114 -8.74 18.26 -10.02
N CYS A 115 -8.01 18.30 -8.90
CA CYS A 115 -7.06 17.25 -8.54
C CYS A 115 -7.77 15.90 -8.37
N LEU A 116 -8.90 15.85 -7.66
CA LEU A 116 -9.65 14.61 -7.47
C LEU A 116 -10.09 14.01 -8.81
N LYS A 117 -10.59 14.81 -9.76
CA LYS A 117 -10.92 14.32 -11.11
C LYS A 117 -9.74 13.69 -11.81
N ALA A 118 -8.56 14.33 -11.76
CA ALA A 118 -7.33 13.81 -12.36
C ALA A 118 -6.88 12.49 -11.71
N LEU A 119 -6.92 12.43 -10.38
CA LEU A 119 -6.58 11.23 -9.62
C LEU A 119 -7.54 10.09 -9.96
N GLU A 120 -8.85 10.34 -9.95
CA GLU A 120 -9.86 9.32 -10.21
C GLU A 120 -9.84 8.82 -11.66
N GLN A 121 -9.53 9.69 -12.63
CA GLN A 121 -9.20 9.26 -14.00
C GLN A 121 -7.97 8.35 -14.02
N SER A 122 -6.90 8.74 -13.33
CA SER A 122 -5.66 7.95 -13.25
C SER A 122 -5.92 6.58 -12.62
N ILE A 123 -6.78 6.49 -11.61
CA ILE A 123 -7.22 5.23 -11.00
C ILE A 123 -7.93 4.35 -12.03
N ARG A 124 -8.91 4.91 -12.77
CA ARG A 124 -9.69 4.14 -13.76
C ARG A 124 -8.81 3.51 -14.84
N VAL A 125 -7.86 4.27 -15.39
CA VAL A 125 -6.95 3.78 -16.45
C VAL A 125 -5.80 2.91 -15.91
N ASN A 126 -5.73 2.69 -14.59
CA ASN A 126 -4.78 1.76 -13.95
C ASN A 126 -5.44 0.47 -13.44
N LYS A 127 -6.71 0.23 -13.78
CA LYS A 127 -7.34 -1.09 -13.62
C LYS A 127 -6.80 -2.02 -14.70
N ARG A 128 -6.33 -3.19 -14.30
CA ARG A 128 -5.86 -4.27 -15.17
C ARG A 128 -7.03 -5.07 -15.71
N GLU A 129 -6.78 -5.83 -16.78
CA GLU A 129 -7.76 -6.74 -17.38
C GLU A 129 -8.23 -7.84 -16.41
N ASP A 130 -7.37 -8.25 -15.47
CA ASP A 130 -7.68 -9.22 -14.42
C ASP A 130 -8.46 -8.64 -13.23
N ASN A 131 -8.86 -7.37 -13.29
CA ASN A 131 -9.51 -6.56 -12.24
C ASN A 131 -8.61 -6.16 -11.06
N LEU A 132 -7.32 -6.50 -11.05
CA LEU A 132 -6.38 -5.89 -10.11
C LEU A 132 -6.04 -4.46 -10.55
N TYR A 133 -5.33 -3.73 -9.69
CA TYR A 133 -4.86 -2.39 -9.99
C TYR A 133 -3.33 -2.33 -10.01
N HIS A 134 -2.76 -1.52 -10.90
CA HIS A 134 -1.32 -1.31 -10.92
C HIS A 134 -0.85 -0.62 -9.63
N ALA A 135 0.28 -1.08 -9.09
CA ALA A 135 0.90 -0.51 -7.89
C ALA A 135 1.98 0.51 -8.24
N TYR A 136 2.91 0.10 -9.10
CA TYR A 136 4.01 0.90 -9.60
C TYR A 136 4.10 0.73 -11.12
N ASN A 137 4.33 1.85 -11.81
CA ASN A 137 4.53 1.90 -13.24
C ASN A 137 5.94 2.41 -13.55
N LEU A 138 6.37 2.28 -14.79
CA LEU A 138 7.61 2.87 -15.29
C LEU A 138 7.30 4.01 -16.25
N LEU A 139 8.03 5.09 -16.09
CA LEU A 139 8.00 6.27 -16.93
C LEU A 139 9.24 6.31 -17.82
N THR A 140 9.03 6.49 -19.13
CA THR A 140 10.11 6.70 -20.10
C THR A 140 9.94 8.05 -20.78
N ILE A 141 11.00 8.85 -20.78
CA ILE A 141 11.07 10.07 -21.60
C ILE A 141 11.55 9.62 -22.97
N GLU A 142 10.63 9.48 -23.93
CA GLU A 142 10.94 8.98 -25.28
C GLU A 142 11.74 10.00 -26.09
N ASN A 143 11.40 11.27 -25.93
CA ASN A 143 12.03 12.41 -26.57
C ASN A 143 11.63 13.71 -25.83
N GLU A 144 11.97 14.88 -26.39
CA GLU A 144 11.66 16.17 -25.77
C GLU A 144 10.15 16.43 -25.58
N LYS A 145 9.28 15.69 -26.27
CA LYS A 145 7.83 15.94 -26.36
C LYS A 145 6.95 14.88 -25.73
N GLU A 146 7.47 13.69 -25.41
CA GLU A 146 6.64 12.54 -25.05
C GLU A 146 7.12 11.83 -23.79
N ILE A 147 6.15 11.43 -22.96
CA ILE A 147 6.36 10.52 -21.83
C ILE A 147 5.43 9.33 -21.98
N SER A 148 6.01 8.15 -22.16
CA SER A 148 5.28 6.89 -22.18
C SER A 148 5.21 6.26 -20.79
N ILE A 149 4.21 5.38 -20.61
CA ILE A 149 4.03 4.57 -19.40
C ILE A 149 4.09 3.10 -19.79
N SER A 150 4.88 2.32 -19.05
CA SER A 150 4.81 0.86 -19.08
C SER A 150 4.51 0.30 -17.69
N TYR A 151 4.06 -0.95 -17.65
CA TYR A 151 3.46 -1.54 -16.46
C TYR A 151 4.32 -2.66 -15.89
N LEU A 152 4.25 -2.83 -14.57
CA LEU A 152 4.89 -3.92 -13.85
C LEU A 152 3.86 -5.00 -13.47
N SER A 153 4.37 -6.11 -12.94
CA SER A 153 3.56 -7.20 -12.39
C SER A 153 2.56 -6.72 -11.34
N GLU A 154 1.50 -7.49 -11.12
CA GLU A 154 0.60 -7.31 -10.00
C GLU A 154 1.35 -7.30 -8.67
N MET A 155 0.95 -6.41 -7.77
CA MET A 155 1.55 -6.32 -6.44
C MET A 155 0.46 -6.13 -5.39
N LEU A 156 0.57 -6.83 -4.27
CA LEU A 156 -0.38 -6.76 -3.16
C LEU A 156 -0.55 -5.33 -2.65
N GLU A 157 0.55 -4.56 -2.57
CA GLU A 157 0.53 -3.17 -2.09
C GLU A 157 -0.40 -2.26 -2.91
N GLY A 158 -0.49 -2.46 -4.22
CA GLY A 158 -1.43 -1.72 -5.07
C GLY A 158 -2.88 -2.00 -4.72
N GLN A 159 -3.18 -3.25 -4.37
CA GLN A 159 -4.54 -3.70 -4.06
C GLN A 159 -4.97 -3.15 -2.70
N VAL A 160 -4.09 -3.25 -1.70
CA VAL A 160 -4.29 -2.63 -0.39
C VAL A 160 -4.59 -1.13 -0.54
N ALA A 161 -3.80 -0.44 -1.36
CA ALA A 161 -3.90 1.00 -1.52
C ALA A 161 -5.18 1.42 -2.26
N VAL A 162 -5.56 0.73 -3.34
CA VAL A 162 -6.81 1.05 -4.07
C VAL A 162 -8.06 0.73 -3.24
N LEU A 163 -8.08 -0.37 -2.49
CA LEU A 163 -9.16 -0.69 -1.54
C LEU A 163 -9.26 0.37 -0.44
N SER A 164 -8.12 0.90 0.00
CA SER A 164 -8.04 1.97 1.01
C SER A 164 -8.40 3.37 0.47
N SER A 165 -8.53 3.54 -0.85
CA SER A 165 -8.70 4.87 -1.49
C SER A 165 -10.07 5.52 -1.20
N GLY A 166 -11.06 4.70 -0.81
CA GLY A 166 -12.46 5.07 -0.69
C GLY A 166 -13.13 5.44 -2.02
N TYR A 167 -12.48 5.16 -3.16
CA TYR A 167 -13.00 5.48 -4.49
C TYR A 167 -13.93 4.40 -5.01
N LEU A 168 -13.59 3.14 -4.78
CA LEU A 168 -14.34 1.99 -5.26
C LEU A 168 -15.69 1.85 -4.53
N SER A 169 -16.69 1.41 -5.27
CA SER A 169 -17.95 0.87 -4.74
C SER A 169 -17.73 -0.47 -4.00
N GLY A 170 -18.75 -0.97 -3.28
CA GLY A 170 -18.68 -2.28 -2.64
C GLY A 170 -18.46 -3.41 -3.65
N GLU A 171 -19.15 -3.34 -4.80
CA GLU A 171 -19.00 -4.32 -5.89
C GLU A 171 -17.61 -4.30 -6.53
N GLU A 172 -17.05 -3.12 -6.80
CA GLU A 172 -15.71 -3.00 -7.36
C GLU A 172 -14.64 -3.49 -6.38
N ALA A 173 -14.78 -3.20 -5.08
CA ALA A 173 -13.90 -3.74 -4.06
C ALA A 173 -13.96 -5.27 -4.00
N LEU A 174 -15.17 -5.85 -4.10
CA LEU A 174 -15.35 -7.29 -4.16
C LEU A 174 -14.70 -7.90 -5.42
N GLN A 175 -14.82 -7.26 -6.58
CA GLN A 175 -14.14 -7.71 -7.80
C GLN A 175 -12.61 -7.75 -7.66
N VAL A 176 -12.02 -6.74 -7.01
CA VAL A 176 -10.58 -6.73 -6.72
C VAL A 176 -10.21 -7.90 -5.82
N LEU A 177 -10.97 -8.17 -4.76
CA LEU A 177 -10.70 -9.26 -3.81
C LEU A 177 -10.86 -10.64 -4.44
N ASP A 178 -11.91 -10.84 -5.26
CA ASP A 178 -12.10 -12.06 -6.04
C ASP A 178 -10.94 -12.31 -7.00
N ALA A 179 -10.46 -11.25 -7.67
CA ALA A 179 -9.31 -11.30 -8.56
C ALA A 179 -8.03 -11.63 -7.80
N MET A 180 -7.80 -11.00 -6.64
CA MET A 180 -6.65 -11.28 -5.79
C MET A 180 -6.60 -12.75 -5.39
N LYS A 181 -7.72 -13.30 -4.92
CA LYS A 181 -7.81 -14.71 -4.50
C LYS A 181 -7.51 -15.68 -5.65
N LYS A 182 -7.79 -15.30 -6.90
CA LYS A 182 -7.48 -16.08 -8.11
C LYS A 182 -6.09 -15.80 -8.70
N SER A 183 -5.40 -14.78 -8.23
CA SER A 183 -4.14 -14.31 -8.81
C SER A 183 -2.92 -15.10 -8.35
N ALA A 184 -1.79 -14.90 -9.01
CA ALA A 184 -0.49 -15.44 -8.60
C ALA A 184 0.05 -14.85 -7.28
N LEU A 185 -0.65 -13.88 -6.69
CA LEU A 185 -0.34 -13.39 -5.35
C LEU A 185 -0.80 -14.37 -4.27
N PHE A 186 -1.82 -15.19 -4.53
CA PHE A 186 -2.31 -16.15 -3.55
C PHE A 186 -1.33 -17.33 -3.40
N ARG A 187 -0.97 -17.65 -2.17
CA ARG A 187 -0.06 -18.73 -1.80
C ARG A 187 -0.81 -19.78 -0.98
N ASP A 188 -1.04 -20.95 -1.58
CA ASP A 188 -1.96 -21.98 -1.07
C ASP A 188 -1.55 -22.61 0.26
N ASP A 189 -0.29 -22.97 0.46
CA ASP A 189 0.18 -23.68 1.66
C ASP A 189 -0.04 -22.89 2.95
N GLN A 190 0.05 -21.56 2.86
CA GLN A 190 -0.21 -20.62 3.96
C GLN A 190 -1.56 -19.91 3.82
N TYR A 191 -2.31 -20.17 2.75
CA TYR A 191 -3.62 -19.56 2.46
C TYR A 191 -3.61 -18.03 2.63
N SER A 192 -2.59 -17.36 2.07
CA SER A 192 -2.38 -15.92 2.24
C SER A 192 -1.68 -15.31 0.99
N TYR A 193 -1.22 -14.06 1.07
CA TYR A 193 -0.80 -13.29 -0.10
C TYR A 193 0.70 -12.93 -0.11
N LEU A 194 1.33 -13.11 -1.27
CA LEU A 194 2.66 -12.63 -1.62
C LEU A 194 2.64 -11.13 -1.96
N LEU A 195 3.81 -10.47 -1.89
CA LEU A 195 3.93 -9.07 -2.32
C LEU A 195 3.82 -8.89 -3.83
N TYR A 196 4.34 -9.85 -4.58
CA TYR A 196 4.34 -9.96 -6.03
C TYR A 196 4.45 -11.46 -6.40
N PRO A 197 4.12 -11.85 -7.64
CA PRO A 197 4.17 -13.24 -8.06
C PRO A 197 5.53 -13.87 -7.81
N ASN A 198 5.51 -15.12 -7.34
CA ASN A 198 6.70 -15.94 -7.37
C ASN A 198 7.08 -16.25 -8.83
N LYS A 199 8.37 -16.31 -9.15
CA LYS A 199 8.84 -16.60 -10.51
C LYS A 199 10.08 -17.48 -10.49
N GLN A 200 10.24 -18.28 -11.54
CA GLN A 200 11.48 -19.01 -11.76
C GLN A 200 12.51 -18.06 -12.35
N LEU A 201 13.67 -17.98 -11.70
CA LEU A 201 14.81 -17.26 -12.25
C LEU A 201 15.62 -18.21 -13.12
N PRO A 202 16.23 -17.74 -14.22
CA PRO A 202 17.08 -18.59 -15.05
C PRO A 202 18.17 -19.24 -14.20
N GLY A 203 18.47 -20.51 -14.48
CA GLY A 203 19.56 -21.23 -13.83
C GLY A 203 20.92 -20.57 -14.13
N PHE A 204 21.95 -20.90 -13.34
CA PHE A 204 23.28 -20.29 -13.52
C PHE A 204 23.82 -20.41 -14.96
N LEU A 205 23.60 -21.57 -15.60
CA LEU A 205 24.04 -21.84 -16.98
C LEU A 205 23.15 -21.19 -18.04
N GLU A 206 21.96 -20.73 -17.69
CA GLU A 206 21.00 -20.12 -18.63
C GLU A 206 21.14 -18.60 -18.69
N LYS A 207 21.52 -17.95 -17.58
CA LYS A 207 21.47 -16.48 -17.39
C LYS A 207 22.26 -15.65 -18.40
N ASN A 208 23.39 -16.17 -18.88
CA ASN A 208 24.36 -15.40 -19.63
C ASN A 208 24.69 -16.14 -20.94
N THR A 209 23.68 -16.37 -21.78
CA THR A 209 23.86 -17.10 -23.05
C THR A 209 23.37 -16.25 -24.20
N ILE A 210 24.24 -16.02 -25.17
CA ILE A 210 23.97 -15.26 -26.39
C ILE A 210 24.02 -16.23 -27.56
N ASP A 211 23.02 -16.14 -28.44
CA ASP A 211 23.02 -16.94 -29.66
C ASP A 211 24.10 -16.47 -30.65
N GLY A 212 24.59 -17.40 -31.47
CA GLY A 212 25.65 -17.11 -32.43
C GLY A 212 25.22 -16.13 -33.52
N ASP A 213 23.92 -16.07 -33.85
CA ASP A 213 23.38 -15.18 -34.88
C ASP A 213 23.44 -13.71 -34.44
N THR A 214 23.23 -13.43 -33.16
CA THR A 214 23.35 -12.10 -32.55
C THR A 214 24.79 -11.62 -32.59
N ILE A 215 25.76 -12.52 -32.35
CA ILE A 215 27.19 -12.17 -32.49
C ILE A 215 27.52 -11.75 -33.92
N GLN A 216 26.88 -12.33 -34.94
CA GLN A 216 27.16 -11.95 -36.33
C GLN A 216 26.76 -10.52 -36.69
N GLN A 217 25.87 -9.91 -35.91
CA GLN A 217 25.37 -8.55 -36.13
C GLN A 217 26.41 -7.48 -35.74
N SER A 218 27.33 -7.79 -34.82
CA SER A 218 28.41 -6.90 -34.40
C SER A 218 29.75 -7.30 -35.02
N GLU A 219 30.36 -6.37 -35.76
CA GLU A 219 31.72 -6.53 -36.29
C GLU A 219 32.77 -6.57 -35.18
N LEU A 220 32.58 -5.80 -34.11
CA LEU A 220 33.43 -5.86 -32.91
C LEU A 220 33.39 -7.25 -32.26
N LEU A 221 32.20 -7.78 -31.96
CA LEU A 221 32.08 -9.08 -31.29
C LEU A 221 32.62 -10.24 -32.15
N LYS A 222 32.39 -10.21 -33.48
CA LYS A 222 33.02 -11.16 -34.42
C LYS A 222 34.55 -11.10 -34.38
N THR A 223 35.10 -9.89 -34.35
CA THR A 223 36.55 -9.69 -34.32
C THR A 223 37.16 -10.18 -33.01
N LEU A 224 36.48 -9.95 -31.87
CA LEU A 224 36.90 -10.45 -30.56
C LEU A 224 36.90 -11.99 -30.51
N ASP A 225 35.87 -12.65 -31.03
CA ASP A 225 35.80 -14.12 -31.15
C ASP A 225 36.97 -14.67 -31.99
N GLN A 226 37.19 -14.10 -33.19
CA GLN A 226 38.27 -14.53 -34.09
C GLN A 226 39.67 -14.30 -33.51
N SER A 227 39.85 -13.25 -32.71
CA SER A 227 41.12 -12.89 -32.09
C SER A 227 41.39 -13.64 -30.78
N GLY A 228 40.40 -14.37 -30.25
CA GLY A 228 40.48 -15.05 -28.95
C GLY A 228 40.59 -14.09 -27.76
N ILE A 229 40.13 -12.84 -27.90
CA ILE A 229 40.21 -11.82 -26.85
C ILE A 229 38.95 -11.89 -25.99
N ALA A 230 39.06 -12.51 -24.82
CA ALA A 230 37.95 -12.72 -23.88
C ALA A 230 37.63 -11.50 -22.97
N ALA A 231 37.88 -10.27 -23.45
CA ALA A 231 37.68 -9.05 -22.67
C ALA A 231 36.19 -8.75 -22.43
N ILE A 232 35.35 -8.97 -23.44
CA ILE A 232 33.90 -8.71 -23.39
C ILE A 232 33.09 -10.01 -23.48
N LEU A 233 33.52 -10.93 -24.32
CA LEU A 233 32.78 -12.14 -24.69
C LEU A 233 33.69 -13.36 -24.67
N ASP A 234 33.19 -14.51 -24.25
CA ASP A 234 33.84 -15.81 -24.34
C ASP A 234 32.92 -16.82 -25.05
N LYS A 235 33.52 -17.82 -25.71
CA LYS A 235 32.81 -18.87 -26.45
C LYS A 235 33.00 -20.22 -25.78
N ASP A 236 31.91 -20.90 -25.44
CA ASP A 236 31.99 -22.22 -24.83
C ASP A 236 32.34 -23.34 -25.84
N ILE A 237 32.60 -24.54 -25.32
CA ILE A 237 32.91 -25.73 -26.13
C ILE A 237 31.73 -26.23 -26.98
N HIS A 238 30.52 -25.71 -26.74
CA HIS A 238 29.30 -26.04 -27.47
C HIS A 238 28.96 -25.00 -28.54
N GLY A 239 29.74 -23.91 -28.62
CA GLY A 239 29.59 -22.84 -29.60
C GLY A 239 28.65 -21.71 -29.17
N ASN A 240 28.18 -21.70 -27.92
CA ASN A 240 27.43 -20.56 -27.37
C ASN A 240 28.38 -19.48 -26.89
N TYR A 241 27.86 -18.28 -26.75
CA TYR A 241 28.62 -17.11 -26.32
C TYR A 241 28.12 -16.59 -24.98
N HIS A 242 29.05 -16.05 -24.19
CA HIS A 242 28.79 -15.55 -22.84
C HIS A 242 29.51 -14.22 -22.64
N PHE A 243 28.85 -13.23 -22.03
CA PHE A 243 29.56 -12.04 -21.57
C PHE A 243 30.56 -12.41 -20.47
N ASN A 244 31.62 -11.59 -20.32
CA ASN A 244 32.62 -11.78 -19.28
C ASN A 244 31.96 -11.90 -17.89
N GLY A 245 32.33 -12.95 -17.14
CA GLY A 245 31.72 -13.28 -15.85
C GLY A 245 31.93 -12.25 -14.73
N ASN A 246 32.75 -11.22 -14.94
CA ASN A 246 32.97 -10.13 -13.98
C ASN A 246 31.99 -8.96 -14.16
N PHE A 247 31.20 -8.95 -15.23
CA PHE A 247 30.23 -7.89 -15.50
C PHE A 247 29.00 -8.05 -14.61
N LYS A 248 28.63 -6.95 -13.94
CA LYS A 248 27.46 -6.85 -13.06
C LYS A 248 26.35 -6.04 -13.74
N ASN A 249 26.71 -5.05 -14.55
CA ASN A 249 25.77 -4.23 -15.32
C ASN A 249 26.47 -3.57 -16.52
N ALA A 250 25.71 -2.77 -17.28
CA ALA A 250 26.19 -2.10 -18.49
C ALA A 250 27.42 -1.20 -18.25
N ASN A 251 27.62 -0.64 -17.05
CA ASN A 251 28.80 0.19 -16.77
C ASN A 251 30.10 -0.62 -16.79
N ASP A 252 30.07 -1.90 -16.40
CA ASP A 252 31.25 -2.75 -16.51
C ASP A 252 31.57 -3.05 -18.00
N VAL A 253 30.54 -3.17 -18.84
CA VAL A 253 30.68 -3.33 -20.30
C VAL A 253 31.23 -2.05 -20.92
N GLU A 254 30.70 -0.88 -20.55
CA GLU A 254 31.20 0.43 -20.98
C GLU A 254 32.69 0.59 -20.63
N ALA A 255 33.08 0.26 -19.40
CA ALA A 255 34.48 0.31 -18.98
C ALA A 255 35.38 -0.63 -19.81
N ALA A 256 34.92 -1.84 -20.09
CA ALA A 256 35.65 -2.78 -20.96
C ALA A 256 35.74 -2.28 -22.41
N LEU A 257 34.70 -1.62 -22.93
CA LEU A 257 34.71 -0.98 -24.23
C LEU A 257 35.66 0.24 -24.26
N ASP A 258 35.72 1.02 -23.20
CA ASP A 258 36.67 2.14 -23.05
C ASP A 258 38.12 1.63 -23.08
N ASP A 259 38.41 0.52 -22.41
CA ASP A 259 39.73 -0.11 -22.44
C ASP A 259 40.11 -0.61 -23.84
N LEU A 260 39.17 -1.25 -24.56
CA LEU A 260 39.37 -1.68 -25.94
C LEU A 260 39.52 -0.51 -26.91
N ALA A 261 38.90 0.63 -26.63
CA ALA A 261 39.04 1.83 -27.45
C ALA A 261 40.47 2.41 -27.42
N ASN A 262 41.30 2.01 -26.45
CA ASN A 262 42.73 2.35 -26.39
C ASN A 262 43.63 1.41 -27.23
N SER A 263 43.05 0.60 -28.12
CA SER A 263 43.75 -0.36 -28.97
C SER A 263 43.44 -0.15 -30.46
N GLU A 264 43.94 -1.05 -31.32
CA GLU A 264 43.63 -1.07 -32.76
C GLU A 264 42.13 -1.28 -33.06
N MET A 265 41.32 -1.59 -32.05
CA MET A 265 39.86 -1.79 -32.17
C MET A 265 39.03 -0.51 -31.97
N ALA A 266 39.65 0.66 -31.81
CA ALA A 266 38.96 1.92 -31.51
C ALA A 266 37.78 2.23 -32.45
N ASP A 267 37.99 2.08 -33.76
CA ASP A 267 36.95 2.34 -34.77
C ASP A 267 35.78 1.35 -34.66
N LEU A 268 36.06 0.08 -34.36
CA LEU A 268 35.02 -0.94 -34.16
C LEU A 268 34.23 -0.69 -32.87
N VAL A 269 34.90 -0.27 -31.79
CA VAL A 269 34.22 0.14 -30.55
C VAL A 269 33.30 1.32 -30.81
N ALA A 270 33.77 2.37 -31.48
CA ALA A 270 32.96 3.54 -31.78
C ALA A 270 31.73 3.18 -32.64
N LYS A 271 31.88 2.25 -33.58
CA LYS A 271 30.80 1.77 -34.46
C LYS A 271 29.76 0.93 -33.72
N ASP A 272 30.19 -0.04 -32.92
CA ASP A 272 29.33 -1.09 -32.37
C ASP A 272 28.95 -0.92 -30.89
N ARG A 273 29.51 0.07 -30.17
CA ARG A 273 29.26 0.29 -28.73
C ARG A 273 27.77 0.19 -28.36
N SER A 274 26.91 0.97 -29.02
CA SER A 274 25.48 0.98 -28.73
C SER A 274 24.81 -0.37 -28.99
N LEU A 275 25.25 -1.11 -30.02
CA LEU A 275 24.74 -2.44 -30.31
C LEU A 275 25.17 -3.45 -29.25
N VAL A 276 26.44 -3.42 -28.81
CA VAL A 276 26.94 -4.32 -27.75
C VAL A 276 26.20 -4.09 -26.43
N LEU A 277 25.97 -2.83 -26.06
CA LEU A 277 25.17 -2.49 -24.88
C LEU A 277 23.72 -2.94 -25.02
N GLN A 278 23.14 -2.84 -26.21
CA GLN A 278 21.79 -3.35 -26.47
C GLN A 278 21.74 -4.88 -26.37
N ILE A 279 22.72 -5.62 -26.91
CA ILE A 279 22.81 -7.08 -26.75
C ILE A 279 22.95 -7.47 -25.28
N PHE A 280 23.75 -6.73 -24.51
CA PHE A 280 23.87 -6.94 -23.07
C PHE A 280 22.54 -6.69 -22.36
N GLU A 281 21.83 -5.61 -22.71
CA GLU A 281 20.50 -5.34 -22.19
C GLU A 281 19.48 -6.39 -22.59
N ASP A 282 19.50 -6.89 -23.83
CA ASP A 282 18.58 -7.94 -24.29
C ASP A 282 18.85 -9.27 -23.57
N THR A 283 20.11 -9.56 -23.23
CA THR A 283 20.52 -10.76 -22.48
C THR A 283 20.05 -10.71 -21.02
N PHE A 284 20.19 -9.56 -20.35
CA PHE A 284 19.96 -9.45 -18.90
C PHE A 284 18.66 -8.73 -18.51
N ASN A 285 18.04 -7.98 -19.43
CA ASN A 285 16.84 -7.17 -19.25
C ASN A 285 16.88 -6.31 -17.98
N HIS A 286 17.98 -5.56 -17.79
CA HIS A 286 18.18 -4.77 -16.58
C HIS A 286 17.21 -3.59 -16.48
N LYS A 287 16.61 -3.13 -17.59
CA LYS A 287 15.51 -2.15 -17.54
C LYS A 287 14.32 -2.64 -16.72
N ALA A 288 14.08 -3.95 -16.65
CA ALA A 288 13.03 -4.54 -15.83
C ALA A 288 13.46 -4.79 -14.37
N PHE A 289 14.69 -4.45 -13.99
CA PHE A 289 15.19 -4.62 -12.62
C PHE A 289 14.56 -3.58 -11.69
N THR A 290 13.67 -4.04 -10.82
CA THR A 290 13.00 -3.18 -9.83
C THR A 290 13.74 -3.11 -8.50
N GLY A 291 14.75 -3.97 -8.29
CA GLY A 291 15.51 -4.09 -7.05
C GLY A 291 15.75 -5.55 -6.68
N ARG A 292 16.26 -5.79 -5.46
CA ARG A 292 16.60 -7.14 -4.97
C ARG A 292 15.38 -8.08 -4.83
N SER A 293 14.17 -7.53 -4.73
CA SER A 293 12.87 -8.21 -4.63
C SER A 293 12.75 -9.45 -5.51
N GLY A 294 13.08 -9.29 -6.80
CA GLY A 294 12.97 -10.33 -7.82
C GLY A 294 14.19 -11.24 -7.93
N THR A 295 15.15 -11.18 -7.02
CA THR A 295 16.47 -11.87 -7.16
C THR A 295 16.92 -12.64 -5.92
N PHE A 296 16.08 -12.75 -4.89
CA PHE A 296 16.34 -13.53 -3.67
C PHE A 296 15.06 -14.18 -3.13
N TYR A 297 15.19 -15.06 -2.13
CA TYR A 297 14.14 -16.04 -1.73
C TYR A 297 13.70 -15.97 -0.25
N GLY A 298 13.89 -14.83 0.40
CA GLY A 298 13.45 -14.58 1.78
C GLY A 298 13.17 -13.11 2.02
N TYR A 299 12.73 -12.72 3.22
CA TYR A 299 12.29 -11.35 3.50
C TYR A 299 11.16 -10.91 2.55
N GLU A 300 11.35 -9.83 1.78
CA GLU A 300 10.42 -9.40 0.74
C GLU A 300 10.51 -10.25 -0.53
N GLY A 301 11.48 -11.15 -0.66
CA GLY A 301 11.81 -11.88 -1.88
C GLY A 301 10.77 -12.86 -2.40
N LEU A 302 11.14 -13.53 -3.48
CA LEU A 302 10.29 -14.45 -4.23
C LEU A 302 9.72 -15.56 -3.35
N GLY A 303 8.39 -15.74 -3.40
CA GLY A 303 7.65 -16.75 -2.65
C GLY A 303 7.49 -16.47 -1.15
N SER A 304 7.93 -15.31 -0.67
CA SER A 304 7.81 -14.91 0.74
C SER A 304 6.54 -14.10 0.99
N ILE A 305 5.78 -14.47 2.02
CA ILE A 305 4.69 -13.66 2.54
C ILE A 305 5.30 -12.63 3.49
N TYR A 306 4.95 -11.34 3.31
CA TYR A 306 5.37 -10.27 4.21
C TYR A 306 4.18 -9.76 5.02
N TRP A 307 4.08 -10.17 6.28
CA TRP A 307 2.84 -10.15 7.06
C TRP A 307 2.28 -8.75 7.30
N HIS A 308 3.15 -7.73 7.39
CA HIS A 308 2.67 -6.36 7.54
C HIS A 308 1.76 -5.92 6.38
N MET A 309 2.05 -6.32 5.13
CA MET A 309 1.18 -5.97 4.01
C MET A 309 -0.14 -6.75 4.02
N VAL A 310 -0.12 -7.99 4.49
CA VAL A 310 -1.35 -8.79 4.65
C VAL A 310 -2.24 -8.19 5.74
N SER A 311 -1.70 -7.74 6.87
CA SER A 311 -2.51 -7.05 7.89
C SER A 311 -3.00 -5.68 7.44
N LYS A 312 -2.28 -4.98 6.55
CA LYS A 312 -2.81 -3.79 5.88
C LYS A 312 -3.98 -4.13 4.96
N LEU A 313 -3.91 -5.25 4.23
CA LEU A 313 -5.02 -5.75 3.43
C LEU A 313 -6.22 -6.04 4.33
N GLN A 314 -6.04 -6.75 5.44
CA GLN A 314 -7.11 -7.05 6.39
C GLN A 314 -7.82 -5.78 6.85
N LEU A 315 -7.07 -4.74 7.23
CA LEU A 315 -7.63 -3.46 7.65
C LEU A 315 -8.36 -2.75 6.50
N ALA A 316 -7.82 -2.75 5.28
CA ALA A 316 -8.47 -2.15 4.11
C ALA A 316 -9.79 -2.87 3.77
N VAL A 317 -9.81 -4.20 3.82
CA VAL A 317 -11.01 -5.01 3.58
C VAL A 317 -12.05 -4.79 4.68
N GLN A 318 -11.62 -4.63 5.93
CA GLN A 318 -12.52 -4.24 7.02
C GLN A 318 -13.18 -2.88 6.72
N GLU A 319 -12.41 -1.87 6.30
CA GLU A 319 -12.97 -0.57 5.92
C GLU A 319 -13.97 -0.69 4.75
N CYS A 320 -13.72 -1.57 3.77
CA CYS A 320 -14.66 -1.88 2.70
C CYS A 320 -15.95 -2.54 3.22
N CYS A 321 -15.86 -3.51 4.13
CA CYS A 321 -17.02 -4.14 4.75
C CYS A 321 -17.88 -3.11 5.50
N LEU A 322 -17.24 -2.28 6.33
CA LEU A 322 -17.92 -1.23 7.09
C LEU A 322 -18.59 -0.21 6.18
N LYS A 323 -17.95 0.16 5.06
CA LYS A 323 -18.56 1.03 4.04
C LYS A 323 -19.80 0.38 3.43
N ALA A 324 -19.70 -0.86 2.96
CA ALA A 324 -20.80 -1.57 2.32
C ALA A 324 -22.02 -1.72 3.26
N ILE A 325 -21.77 -2.06 4.54
CA ILE A 325 -22.81 -2.13 5.57
C ILE A 325 -23.45 -0.74 5.80
N ALA A 326 -22.64 0.30 5.95
CA ALA A 326 -23.15 1.66 6.19
C ALA A 326 -23.96 2.21 5.00
N GLU A 327 -23.60 1.83 3.77
CA GLU A 327 -24.30 2.21 2.54
C GLU A 327 -25.50 1.30 2.22
N LYS A 328 -25.74 0.25 3.03
CA LYS A 328 -26.81 -0.75 2.85
C LYS A 328 -26.74 -1.41 1.47
N GLU A 329 -25.54 -1.78 1.08
CA GLU A 329 -25.30 -2.60 -0.12
C GLU A 329 -26.06 -3.94 -0.03
N ASN A 330 -26.13 -4.64 -1.15
CA ASN A 330 -26.77 -5.96 -1.21
C ASN A 330 -26.11 -6.94 -0.20
N GLU A 331 -26.93 -7.72 0.52
CA GLU A 331 -26.46 -8.71 1.51
C GLU A 331 -25.48 -9.74 0.94
N GLU A 332 -25.59 -10.10 -0.35
CA GLU A 332 -24.62 -10.96 -1.04
C GLU A 332 -23.25 -10.27 -1.13
N VAL A 333 -23.21 -8.99 -1.48
CA VAL A 333 -21.97 -8.20 -1.57
C VAL A 333 -21.34 -8.08 -0.18
N ILE A 334 -22.15 -7.72 0.83
CA ILE A 334 -21.70 -7.62 2.23
C ILE A 334 -21.16 -8.97 2.71
N GLY A 335 -21.91 -10.06 2.50
CA GLY A 335 -21.52 -11.41 2.90
C GLY A 335 -20.20 -11.85 2.26
N ARG A 336 -20.02 -11.64 0.96
CA ARG A 336 -18.79 -12.02 0.25
C ARG A 336 -17.59 -11.14 0.62
N LEU A 337 -17.79 -9.86 0.93
CA LEU A 337 -16.73 -9.02 1.50
C LEU A 337 -16.30 -9.53 2.89
N LEU A 338 -17.26 -9.95 3.73
CA LEU A 338 -16.98 -10.55 5.03
C LEU A 338 -16.27 -11.91 4.90
N GLU A 339 -16.62 -12.73 3.89
CA GLU A 339 -15.89 -13.97 3.60
C GLU A 339 -14.42 -13.68 3.33
N HIS A 340 -14.11 -12.74 2.43
CA HIS A 340 -12.72 -12.31 2.18
C HIS A 340 -12.05 -11.80 3.46
N TYR A 341 -12.75 -11.00 4.26
CA TYR A 341 -12.23 -10.49 5.54
C TYR A 341 -11.80 -11.62 6.48
N TYR A 342 -12.68 -12.60 6.73
CA TYR A 342 -12.40 -13.70 7.64
C TYR A 342 -11.37 -14.69 7.08
N GLU A 343 -11.36 -14.94 5.77
CA GLU A 343 -10.30 -15.75 5.13
C GLU A 343 -8.92 -15.09 5.27
N ILE A 344 -8.83 -13.77 5.07
CA ILE A 344 -7.57 -13.02 5.28
C ILE A 344 -7.14 -13.11 6.74
N ASN A 345 -8.07 -12.95 7.68
CA ASN A 345 -7.82 -13.08 9.11
C ASN A 345 -7.32 -14.47 9.50
N GLU A 346 -7.92 -15.53 8.97
CA GLU A 346 -7.45 -16.90 9.16
C GLU A 346 -6.07 -17.12 8.53
N GLY A 347 -5.80 -16.49 7.39
CA GLY A 347 -4.51 -16.46 6.71
C GLY A 347 -3.37 -15.89 7.57
N ILE A 348 -3.64 -14.88 8.42
CA ILE A 348 -2.67 -14.34 9.40
C ILE A 348 -2.14 -15.45 10.33
N GLY A 349 -3.01 -16.40 10.68
CA GLY A 349 -2.56 -17.70 11.16
C GLY A 349 -2.57 -17.92 12.67
N VAL A 350 -3.26 -17.08 13.46
CA VAL A 350 -3.43 -17.27 14.92
C VAL A 350 -3.96 -18.66 15.29
N HIS A 351 -4.77 -19.27 14.41
CA HIS A 351 -5.38 -20.59 14.60
C HIS A 351 -4.68 -21.72 13.82
N LYS A 352 -3.57 -21.44 13.12
CA LYS A 352 -2.78 -22.48 12.44
C LYS A 352 -2.09 -23.37 13.46
N SER A 353 -1.81 -24.61 13.07
CA SER A 353 -0.95 -25.49 13.88
C SER A 353 0.46 -24.87 14.01
N PRO A 354 1.16 -25.06 15.15
CA PRO A 354 2.53 -24.58 15.31
C PRO A 354 3.49 -25.10 14.23
N SER A 355 3.25 -26.30 13.69
CA SER A 355 4.02 -26.86 12.58
C SER A 355 3.84 -26.09 11.27
N LEU A 356 2.61 -25.67 10.96
CA LEU A 356 2.34 -24.89 9.75
C LEU A 356 2.79 -23.43 9.89
N TYR A 357 2.56 -22.85 11.07
CA TYR A 357 3.02 -21.50 11.39
C TYR A 357 4.56 -21.44 11.47
N GLY A 358 5.17 -22.48 12.02
CA GLY A 358 6.62 -22.60 12.26
C GLY A 358 7.12 -21.93 13.54
N ALA A 359 6.20 -21.51 14.42
CA ALA A 359 6.46 -20.90 15.72
C ALA A 359 5.18 -20.93 16.59
N PHE A 360 5.15 -20.21 17.71
CA PHE A 360 3.91 -19.94 18.45
C PHE A 360 3.00 -19.01 17.62
N PRO A 361 1.77 -19.45 17.24
CA PRO A 361 0.89 -18.67 16.37
C PRO A 361 0.40 -17.34 16.97
N THR A 362 0.53 -17.18 18.29
CA THR A 362 0.19 -15.94 19.02
C THR A 362 1.26 -14.87 18.92
N ASP A 363 2.47 -15.21 18.45
CA ASP A 363 3.58 -14.29 18.35
C ASP A 363 3.68 -13.75 16.93
N PRO A 364 3.77 -12.42 16.72
CA PRO A 364 3.90 -11.84 15.39
C PRO A 364 5.32 -12.01 14.81
N TYR A 365 5.40 -12.14 13.49
CA TYR A 365 6.66 -12.29 12.75
C TYR A 365 6.63 -11.44 11.47
N SER A 366 7.79 -10.97 10.99
CA SER A 366 7.81 -10.10 9.81
C SER A 366 7.43 -10.83 8.52
N HIS A 367 7.90 -12.06 8.31
CA HIS A 367 7.70 -12.77 7.04
C HIS A 367 7.70 -14.29 7.19
N THR A 368 7.21 -14.99 6.15
CA THR A 368 7.27 -16.45 6.02
C THR A 368 7.72 -16.81 4.59
N PRO A 369 8.99 -17.22 4.39
CA PRO A 369 9.52 -17.53 3.07
C PRO A 369 8.93 -18.83 2.52
N ALA A 370 9.22 -19.17 1.25
CA ALA A 370 8.67 -20.37 0.62
C ALA A 370 9.11 -21.67 1.31
N GLY A 371 10.36 -21.75 1.80
CA GLY A 371 10.95 -22.98 2.32
C GLY A 371 11.02 -23.10 3.85
N LYS A 372 10.42 -22.18 4.63
CA LYS A 372 10.44 -22.19 6.10
C LYS A 372 9.14 -21.62 6.67
N GLY A 373 8.90 -21.84 7.97
CA GLY A 373 7.86 -21.12 8.71
C GLY A 373 8.26 -19.70 9.10
N ALA A 374 7.53 -19.09 10.03
CA ALA A 374 7.66 -17.69 10.43
C ALA A 374 9.09 -17.26 10.83
N GLN A 375 9.51 -16.07 10.37
CA GLN A 375 10.86 -15.50 10.56
C GLN A 375 10.80 -14.04 11.06
N GLN A 376 11.78 -13.65 11.88
CA GLN A 376 11.91 -12.34 12.55
C GLN A 376 10.78 -12.03 13.56
N PRO A 377 10.91 -12.47 14.83
CA PRO A 377 9.86 -12.32 15.84
C PRO A 377 9.70 -10.88 16.35
N GLY A 378 8.47 -10.56 16.77
CA GLY A 378 8.18 -9.47 17.70
C GLY A 378 7.82 -8.15 17.02
N MET A 379 8.78 -7.23 16.91
CA MET A 379 8.52 -5.80 16.65
C MET A 379 8.30 -5.47 15.15
N THR A 380 7.38 -6.19 14.51
CA THR A 380 6.91 -5.88 13.15
C THR A 380 5.79 -4.85 13.17
N GLY A 381 5.71 -3.99 12.15
CA GLY A 381 4.61 -3.04 11.98
C GLY A 381 3.24 -3.68 11.76
N GLN A 382 3.19 -5.00 11.52
CA GLN A 382 1.96 -5.79 11.44
C GLN A 382 1.04 -5.56 12.65
N VAL A 383 1.62 -5.55 13.86
CA VAL A 383 0.85 -5.52 15.12
C VAL A 383 -0.06 -4.31 15.24
N LYS A 384 0.33 -3.15 14.69
CA LYS A 384 -0.51 -1.95 14.76
C LYS A 384 -1.74 -2.04 13.87
N GLU A 385 -1.64 -2.72 12.72
CA GLU A 385 -2.77 -2.87 11.81
C GLU A 385 -3.77 -3.90 12.38
N ASP A 386 -3.27 -4.95 13.04
CA ASP A 386 -4.09 -5.96 13.72
C ASP A 386 -4.80 -5.38 14.96
N ILE A 387 -4.16 -4.47 15.71
CA ILE A 387 -4.83 -3.72 16.81
C ILE A 387 -6.00 -2.89 16.27
N LEU A 388 -5.80 -2.16 15.17
CA LEU A 388 -6.86 -1.35 14.56
C LEU A 388 -7.99 -2.24 14.03
N SER A 389 -7.63 -3.34 13.36
CA SER A 389 -8.59 -4.33 12.87
C SER A 389 -9.42 -4.89 14.03
N ARG A 390 -8.79 -5.23 15.16
CA ARG A 390 -9.50 -5.76 16.32
C ARG A 390 -10.47 -4.75 16.92
N TYR A 391 -10.13 -3.46 16.95
CA TYR A 391 -11.08 -2.43 17.37
C TYR A 391 -12.27 -2.29 16.41
N GLY A 392 -12.04 -2.44 15.10
CA GLY A 392 -13.11 -2.47 14.11
C GLY A 392 -14.01 -3.70 14.23
N GLU A 393 -13.46 -4.89 14.49
CA GLU A 393 -14.24 -6.12 14.77
C GLU A 393 -15.14 -5.94 15.99
N LEU A 394 -14.58 -5.38 17.07
CA LEU A 394 -15.29 -5.06 18.30
C LEU A 394 -16.30 -3.91 18.12
N GLY A 395 -16.38 -3.27 16.94
CA GLY A 395 -17.34 -2.20 16.68
C GLY A 395 -17.03 -0.88 17.38
N ILE A 396 -15.76 -0.61 17.71
CA ILE A 396 -15.37 0.60 18.43
C ILE A 396 -15.13 1.73 17.44
N PHE A 397 -16.10 2.66 17.33
CA PHE A 397 -15.99 3.81 16.43
C PHE A 397 -16.05 5.13 17.18
N VAL A 398 -15.33 6.13 16.67
CA VAL A 398 -15.39 7.50 17.17
C VAL A 398 -15.85 8.41 16.05
N LYS A 399 -17.02 9.04 16.21
CA LYS A 399 -17.60 9.97 15.22
C LYS A 399 -18.14 11.20 15.95
N GLN A 400 -17.85 12.39 15.45
CA GLN A 400 -18.33 13.65 16.03
C GLN A 400 -18.07 13.79 17.55
N GLY A 401 -16.91 13.33 18.02
CA GLY A 401 -16.52 13.39 19.44
C GLY A 401 -17.25 12.39 20.37
N ARG A 402 -17.97 11.41 19.80
CA ARG A 402 -18.75 10.42 20.54
C ARG A 402 -18.22 9.02 20.28
N LEU A 403 -18.25 8.17 21.32
CA LEU A 403 -17.89 6.75 21.25
C LEU A 403 -19.13 5.92 20.89
N TYR A 404 -18.97 5.04 19.90
CA TYR A 404 -19.98 4.14 19.36
C TYR A 404 -19.53 2.69 19.58
N PHE A 405 -20.52 1.82 19.80
CA PHE A 405 -20.35 0.38 19.92
C PHE A 405 -21.23 -0.30 18.86
N ASP A 406 -20.67 -0.70 17.74
CA ASP A 406 -21.43 -1.22 16.59
C ASP A 406 -20.74 -2.46 15.98
N PRO A 407 -20.88 -3.63 16.62
CA PRO A 407 -20.08 -4.83 16.34
C PRO A 407 -20.59 -5.65 15.14
N CYS A 408 -20.82 -5.00 14.00
CA CYS A 408 -21.36 -5.61 12.79
C CYS A 408 -20.46 -6.65 12.08
N LEU A 409 -19.21 -6.81 12.57
CA LEU A 409 -18.23 -7.81 12.13
C LEU A 409 -17.86 -8.82 13.24
N LEU A 410 -18.39 -8.67 14.44
CA LEU A 410 -18.03 -9.53 15.57
C LEU A 410 -18.73 -10.87 15.45
N ARG A 411 -17.99 -11.97 15.60
CA ARG A 411 -18.57 -13.31 15.53
C ARG A 411 -19.21 -13.73 16.85
N LYS A 412 -20.35 -14.42 16.78
CA LYS A 412 -21.04 -14.93 17.98
C LYS A 412 -20.18 -15.87 18.81
N ASN A 413 -19.30 -16.64 18.17
CA ASN A 413 -18.44 -17.62 18.84
C ASN A 413 -17.33 -16.97 19.72
N GLU A 414 -17.18 -15.65 19.72
CA GLU A 414 -16.26 -14.95 20.61
C GLU A 414 -16.81 -14.72 22.03
N PHE A 415 -18.13 -14.90 22.21
CA PHE A 415 -18.77 -14.78 23.52
C PHE A 415 -18.51 -16.02 24.38
N LEU A 416 -18.28 -15.80 25.68
CA LEU A 416 -17.95 -16.85 26.63
C LEU A 416 -19.09 -17.88 26.77
N GLN A 417 -18.70 -19.16 26.77
CA GLN A 417 -19.61 -20.28 27.05
C GLN A 417 -19.76 -20.57 28.54
N GLU A 418 -18.87 -20.02 29.37
CA GLU A 418 -18.83 -20.17 30.83
C GLU A 418 -18.33 -18.89 31.46
N SER A 419 -18.81 -18.55 32.66
CA SER A 419 -18.37 -17.33 33.35
C SER A 419 -16.88 -17.40 33.72
N LYS A 420 -16.16 -16.28 33.59
CA LYS A 420 -14.72 -16.18 33.90
C LYS A 420 -14.40 -14.89 34.65
N LEU A 421 -13.31 -14.90 35.41
CA LEU A 421 -12.73 -13.70 35.99
C LEU A 421 -11.87 -12.98 34.95
N PHE A 422 -12.08 -11.68 34.81
CA PHE A 422 -11.25 -10.79 34.00
C PHE A 422 -10.36 -9.94 34.91
N ASP A 423 -9.07 -10.25 34.90
CA ASP A 423 -8.02 -9.45 35.55
C ASP A 423 -7.65 -8.26 34.67
N TYR A 424 -7.65 -7.05 35.22
CA TYR A 424 -7.23 -5.86 34.50
C TYR A 424 -6.55 -4.83 35.41
N VAL A 425 -5.95 -3.82 34.79
CA VAL A 425 -5.33 -2.68 35.48
C VAL A 425 -6.12 -1.43 35.13
N ASP A 426 -6.66 -0.74 36.13
CA ASP A 426 -7.42 0.50 35.91
C ASP A 426 -6.50 1.71 35.61
N VAL A 427 -7.10 2.84 35.23
CA VAL A 427 -6.37 4.08 34.90
C VAL A 427 -5.48 4.62 36.04
N ASN A 428 -5.71 4.17 37.28
CA ASN A 428 -4.92 4.51 38.46
C ASN A 428 -3.84 3.46 38.77
N SER A 429 -3.57 2.54 37.83
CA SER A 429 -2.62 1.44 37.96
C SER A 429 -2.99 0.40 39.04
N ALA A 430 -4.24 0.38 39.51
CA ALA A 430 -4.69 -0.62 40.47
C ALA A 430 -5.11 -1.90 39.74
N LYS A 431 -4.69 -3.05 40.28
CA LYS A 431 -5.16 -4.37 39.82
C LYS A 431 -6.59 -4.58 40.30
N GLN A 432 -7.46 -4.97 39.38
CA GLN A 432 -8.89 -5.17 39.61
C GLN A 432 -9.32 -6.49 38.99
N GLN A 433 -10.46 -7.01 39.47
CA GLN A 433 -11.10 -8.21 38.94
C GLN A 433 -12.59 -7.95 38.72
N ILE A 434 -13.13 -8.41 37.59
CA ILE A 434 -14.58 -8.40 37.32
C ILE A 434 -14.99 -9.80 36.84
N GLN A 435 -16.10 -10.31 37.38
CA GLN A 435 -16.75 -11.52 36.87
C GLN A 435 -17.44 -11.20 35.54
N ILE A 436 -17.11 -11.94 34.50
CA ILE A 436 -17.76 -11.87 33.19
C ILE A 436 -18.62 -13.11 33.04
N ASP A 437 -19.92 -12.91 32.86
CA ASP A 437 -20.87 -14.00 32.79
C ASP A 437 -20.87 -14.71 31.44
N GLN A 438 -21.38 -15.95 31.42
CA GLN A 438 -21.69 -16.65 30.17
C GLN A 438 -22.54 -15.76 29.25
N GLY A 439 -22.28 -15.83 27.93
CA GLY A 439 -22.94 -14.99 26.95
C GLY A 439 -22.43 -13.55 26.94
N SER A 440 -21.25 -13.30 27.51
CA SER A 440 -20.58 -11.99 27.49
C SER A 440 -19.13 -12.10 26.99
N LEU A 441 -18.55 -10.98 26.56
CA LEU A 441 -17.11 -10.80 26.38
C LEU A 441 -16.65 -9.49 27.01
N CYS A 442 -15.35 -9.39 27.29
CA CYS A 442 -14.79 -8.19 27.89
C CYS A 442 -13.47 -7.77 27.22
N PHE A 443 -13.31 -6.46 27.06
CA PHE A 443 -12.08 -5.82 26.62
C PHE A 443 -11.93 -4.47 27.32
N THR A 444 -10.85 -3.75 27.05
CA THR A 444 -10.69 -2.38 27.55
C THR A 444 -10.53 -1.40 26.40
N TYR A 445 -11.13 -0.22 26.51
CA TYR A 445 -10.88 0.91 25.62
C TYR A 445 -10.55 2.15 26.45
N CYS A 446 -9.44 2.83 26.12
CA CYS A 446 -8.85 3.84 27.01
C CYS A 446 -8.66 3.35 28.46
N GLN A 447 -8.41 2.04 28.63
CA GLN A 447 -8.24 1.37 29.93
C GLN A 447 -9.51 1.32 30.81
N VAL A 448 -10.69 1.65 30.25
CA VAL A 448 -11.99 1.40 30.86
C VAL A 448 -12.51 0.02 30.39
N PRO A 449 -12.91 -0.89 31.30
CA PRO A 449 -13.54 -2.14 30.93
C PRO A 449 -14.86 -1.91 30.18
N VAL A 450 -15.00 -2.56 29.03
CA VAL A 450 -16.21 -2.64 28.24
C VAL A 450 -16.65 -4.10 28.21
N ILE A 451 -17.90 -4.35 28.60
CA ILE A 451 -18.48 -5.69 28.67
C ILE A 451 -19.61 -5.73 27.65
N TYR A 452 -19.47 -6.57 26.64
CA TYR A 452 -20.56 -6.87 25.71
C TYR A 452 -21.34 -8.05 26.26
N GLN A 453 -22.66 -7.94 26.29
CA GLN A 453 -23.56 -8.95 26.80
C GLN A 453 -24.69 -9.19 25.80
N LEU A 454 -24.97 -10.45 25.49
CA LEU A 454 -26.10 -10.81 24.66
C LEU A 454 -27.42 -10.43 25.35
N ALA A 455 -28.31 -9.75 24.62
CA ALA A 455 -29.61 -9.34 25.13
C ALA A 455 -30.64 -9.21 23.99
N ASP A 456 -31.93 -9.17 24.34
CA ASP A 456 -33.02 -8.96 23.37
C ASP A 456 -33.07 -7.52 22.83
N ASN A 457 -32.57 -6.56 23.60
CA ASN A 457 -32.56 -5.15 23.26
C ASN A 457 -31.13 -4.61 23.26
N GLU A 458 -30.90 -3.60 22.42
CA GLU A 458 -29.66 -2.83 22.42
C GLU A 458 -29.71 -1.77 23.51
N GLY A 459 -28.55 -1.48 24.08
CA GLY A 459 -28.41 -0.41 25.04
C GLY A 459 -27.03 -0.34 25.65
N VAL A 460 -26.75 0.79 26.30
CA VAL A 460 -25.50 1.00 27.02
C VAL A 460 -25.82 1.43 28.44
N GLU A 461 -25.17 0.80 29.41
CA GLU A 461 -25.15 1.22 30.80
C GLU A 461 -23.73 1.64 31.19
N VAL A 462 -23.56 2.92 31.48
CA VAL A 462 -22.31 3.49 31.97
C VAL A 462 -22.34 3.45 33.49
N ILE A 463 -21.34 2.82 34.11
CA ILE A 463 -21.23 2.68 35.56
C ILE A 463 -20.07 3.55 36.03
N TYR A 464 -20.37 4.51 36.90
CA TYR A 464 -19.41 5.47 37.44
C TYR A 464 -18.77 4.95 38.74
N LYS A 465 -17.62 5.52 39.12
CA LYS A 465 -16.91 5.11 40.35
C LYS A 465 -17.68 5.31 41.65
N ASN A 466 -18.66 6.22 41.67
CA ASN A 466 -19.55 6.43 42.81
C ASN A 466 -20.71 5.40 42.87
N ASN A 467 -20.71 4.42 41.97
CA ASN A 467 -21.77 3.43 41.75
C ASN A 467 -23.07 3.98 41.16
N ASP A 468 -23.10 5.24 40.73
CA ASP A 468 -24.19 5.72 39.90
C ASP A 468 -24.11 5.05 38.51
N SER A 469 -25.28 4.94 37.87
CA SER A 469 -25.39 4.39 36.52
C SER A 469 -26.19 5.31 35.61
N LYS A 470 -25.85 5.31 34.33
CA LYS A 470 -26.59 5.97 33.27
C LYS A 470 -26.91 4.97 32.18
N LYS A 471 -28.20 4.74 31.95
CA LYS A 471 -28.72 3.85 30.91
C LYS A 471 -29.11 4.65 29.67
N LEU A 472 -28.77 4.10 28.51
CA LEU A 472 -29.04 4.65 27.19
C LEU A 472 -29.65 3.54 26.33
N GLU A 473 -30.78 3.82 25.67
CA GLU A 473 -31.40 2.92 24.69
C GLU A 473 -30.74 3.01 23.31
N THR A 474 -29.46 3.37 23.28
CA THR A 474 -28.64 3.50 22.08
C THR A 474 -27.26 2.92 22.35
N LEU A 475 -26.55 2.54 21.28
CA LEU A 475 -25.17 2.08 21.37
C LEU A 475 -24.13 3.22 21.28
N ILE A 476 -24.55 4.45 21.63
CA ILE A 476 -23.78 5.66 21.40
C ILE A 476 -23.71 6.47 22.69
N LEU A 477 -22.50 6.68 23.21
CA LEU A 477 -22.29 7.56 24.35
C LEU A 477 -22.51 9.02 23.96
N ASP A 478 -22.91 9.86 24.91
CA ASP A 478 -22.86 11.30 24.74
C ASP A 478 -21.40 11.81 24.69
N ALA A 479 -21.22 13.03 24.18
CA ALA A 479 -19.89 13.62 23.97
C ALA A 479 -19.12 13.84 25.28
N GLU A 480 -19.82 14.18 26.37
CA GLU A 480 -19.21 14.41 27.68
C GLU A 480 -18.61 13.12 28.24
N THR A 481 -19.42 12.06 28.30
CA THR A 481 -18.98 10.74 28.77
C THR A 481 -17.87 10.18 27.89
N SER A 482 -18.00 10.32 26.57
CA SER A 482 -16.95 9.92 25.61
C SER A 482 -15.63 10.64 25.90
N ASN A 483 -15.67 11.97 26.11
CA ASN A 483 -14.49 12.76 26.42
C ASN A 483 -13.85 12.38 27.77
N GLN A 484 -14.65 12.05 28.79
CA GLN A 484 -14.12 11.56 30.07
C GLN A 484 -13.33 10.25 29.89
N ILE A 485 -13.80 9.35 29.03
CA ILE A 485 -13.11 8.10 28.68
C ILE A 485 -11.82 8.40 27.91
N PHE A 486 -11.88 9.24 26.87
CA PHE A 486 -10.70 9.60 26.07
C PHE A 486 -9.60 10.26 26.90
N GLN A 487 -9.98 11.14 27.82
CA GLN A 487 -9.06 11.83 28.74
C GLN A 487 -8.62 10.96 29.93
N ARG A 488 -9.16 9.74 30.06
CA ARG A 488 -8.83 8.79 31.15
C ARG A 488 -9.02 9.41 32.54
N THR A 489 -10.09 10.17 32.74
CA THR A 489 -10.34 10.87 34.02
C THR A 489 -10.57 9.91 35.19
N GLY A 490 -10.89 8.64 34.89
CA GLY A 490 -11.18 7.62 35.88
C GLY A 490 -12.55 7.76 36.55
N VAL A 491 -13.43 8.63 36.02
CA VAL A 491 -14.79 8.81 36.52
C VAL A 491 -15.69 7.63 36.13
N VAL A 492 -15.55 7.12 34.90
CA VAL A 492 -16.23 5.91 34.42
C VAL A 492 -15.48 4.68 34.94
N SER A 493 -16.19 3.81 35.65
CA SER A 493 -15.62 2.56 36.20
C SER A 493 -15.69 1.42 35.20
N ARG A 494 -16.82 1.24 34.50
CA ARG A 494 -17.01 0.24 33.43
C ARG A 494 -18.20 0.62 32.56
N ILE A 495 -18.28 0.00 31.39
CA ILE A 495 -19.37 0.17 30.43
C ILE A 495 -19.95 -1.21 30.13
N MET A 496 -21.26 -1.36 30.25
CA MET A 496 -21.99 -2.54 29.81
C MET A 496 -22.73 -2.21 28.52
N VAL A 497 -22.56 -3.04 27.51
CA VAL A 497 -23.18 -2.87 26.19
C VAL A 497 -24.01 -4.11 25.91
N GLN A 498 -25.31 -3.91 25.72
CA GLN A 498 -26.25 -4.95 25.36
C GLN A 498 -26.28 -5.04 23.83
N VAL A 499 -25.95 -6.23 23.32
CA VAL A 499 -25.84 -6.49 21.88
C VAL A 499 -26.86 -7.57 21.52
N LYS A 500 -27.61 -7.35 20.45
CA LYS A 500 -28.53 -8.36 19.92
C LYS A 500 -27.75 -9.45 19.19
N GLU A 501 -28.19 -10.68 19.38
CA GLU A 501 -27.61 -11.82 18.66
C GLU A 501 -27.75 -11.69 17.14
N SER A 502 -28.82 -11.03 16.64
CA SER A 502 -29.06 -10.81 15.22
C SER A 502 -28.06 -9.88 14.53
N GLU A 503 -27.31 -9.08 15.29
CA GLU A 503 -26.32 -8.12 14.76
C GLU A 503 -24.89 -8.72 14.68
N LEU A 504 -24.72 -9.96 15.15
CA LEU A 504 -23.45 -10.69 15.15
C LEU A 504 -23.31 -11.59 13.92
N ARG A 505 -22.07 -11.98 13.62
CA ARG A 505 -21.71 -12.89 12.52
C ARG A 505 -21.51 -14.34 12.94
#